data_AF-A0A0G0H404-F1
#
_entry.id   AF-A0A0G0H404-F1
#
_cell.length_a   1.000
_cell.length_b   1.000
_cell.length_c   1.000
_cell.angle_alpha   90.00
_cell.angle_beta   90.00
_cell.angle_gamma   90.00
#
_symmetry.space_group_name_H-M   'P 1'
#
loop_
_entity.id
_entity.type
_entity.pdbx_description
1 polymer ?
#
loop_
_entity_poly.entity_id
_entity_poly.type
_entity_poly.pdbx_seq_one_letter_code
_entity_poly.pdbx_strand_id
1 'polypeptide(L)'
;MFPSFRKLLITLLFFVLFVFFPISIRAGDFCNCAKDDHGYSGTIILGGRVVTDIGPGKWISWQDANAPLRAEADCTEGGATLADGGFTVCPSSSGLRLELIDDCNVSYKYLDDFNFDPKAHWSSPTCDNSYLTVKLENIDPDHQCAAIFSNGISYTPDANCQVIIPDAGDNIWVILKRRDIDPIRIHEPTINCETMPGWACDEDAFTKALDVKIYDGNPATGGIQVGTKLANQFHTDAGAQCNGNTDHGFAWKIPDSLKDETPHDIYIRAVSVDESGNPTANEAALTNTPRTIRCVPPWYKLNGASLYKNDAINNYIPIAVQPYDPSDTSDRFLIVRGTNPTSWEGVAISGSNISLGTGAQSSTSEWERQFYTRSTGYLGNLNSFIEYVRLRKKFKIISSLADMESDTINIFTGVLPPITDPGDINGSINNAVLLVNGDIILNTPLNVFNPSNNSLALIATGNINIHSNVREIHGIFIASQIDIAYDVSHTTQELKVIGNLIGTNDIDALGLKRDRTDWEKPSLFIEFDQQMYVDLLLHLSTIVQEGRQLR
;
A
#
# COMPACT_ATOMS: atom_id res chain seq x y z
N MET A 1 -3.37 -23.09 -39.88
CA MET A 1 -3.23 -24.47 -40.39
C MET A 1 -3.33 -25.38 -39.17
N PHE A 2 -4.34 -26.26 -39.08
CA PHE A 2 -4.54 -27.20 -37.95
C PHE A 2 -3.96 -28.59 -38.32
N PRO A 3 -3.50 -29.37 -37.33
CA PRO A 3 -4.34 -30.38 -36.66
C PRO A 3 -4.21 -30.31 -35.12
N SER A 4 -5.18 -30.56 -34.23
CA SER A 4 -6.29 -31.54 -34.12
C SER A 4 -5.87 -32.99 -33.84
N PHE A 5 -6.44 -33.80 -32.92
CA PHE A 5 -7.20 -33.65 -31.66
C PHE A 5 -7.66 -35.10 -31.28
N ARG A 6 -7.39 -35.59 -30.05
CA ARG A 6 -8.04 -36.80 -29.42
C ARG A 6 -7.76 -38.16 -30.12
N LYS A 7 -7.94 -39.37 -29.54
CA LYS A 7 -8.52 -40.00 -28.30
C LYS A 7 -7.79 -41.39 -28.15
N LEU A 8 -7.71 -42.18 -27.07
CA LEU A 8 -8.10 -42.16 -25.64
C LEU A 8 -7.42 -43.36 -24.88
N LEU A 9 -7.58 -43.39 -23.54
CA LEU A 9 -7.86 -44.59 -22.70
C LEU A 9 -6.77 -45.17 -21.77
N ILE A 10 -6.74 -44.64 -20.53
CA ILE A 10 -6.69 -45.31 -19.21
C ILE A 10 -5.81 -46.58 -19.05
N THR A 11 -4.77 -46.46 -18.21
CA THR A 11 -4.51 -47.39 -17.08
C THR A 11 -4.09 -46.56 -15.86
N LEU A 12 -4.50 -46.99 -14.66
CA LEU A 12 -4.23 -46.29 -13.39
C LEU A 12 -2.94 -46.81 -12.75
N LEU A 13 -2.03 -45.92 -12.31
CA LEU A 13 -1.09 -46.24 -11.23
C LEU A 13 -0.52 -44.96 -10.60
N PHE A 14 -0.41 -44.95 -9.26
CA PHE A 14 0.16 -43.84 -8.50
C PHE A 14 1.68 -43.80 -8.64
N PHE A 15 2.25 -42.64 -8.95
CA PHE A 15 3.62 -42.28 -8.59
C PHE A 15 3.68 -40.80 -8.25
N VAL A 16 3.91 -40.47 -6.97
CA VAL A 16 4.12 -39.09 -6.51
C VAL A 16 5.57 -38.73 -6.82
N LEU A 17 5.77 -37.80 -7.75
CA LEU A 17 7.11 -37.35 -8.15
C LEU A 17 7.63 -36.31 -7.14
N PHE A 18 8.22 -36.78 -6.04
CA PHE A 18 8.92 -35.91 -5.10
C PHE A 18 10.18 -35.31 -5.75
N VAL A 19 10.10 -34.03 -6.12
CA VAL A 19 11.25 -33.24 -6.57
C VAL A 19 11.91 -32.64 -5.32
N PHE A 20 12.93 -33.32 -4.79
CA PHE A 20 13.78 -32.79 -3.74
C PHE A 20 14.89 -31.90 -4.33
N PHE A 21 14.92 -30.64 -3.91
CA PHE A 21 16.11 -29.78 -4.00
C PHE A 21 16.55 -29.39 -2.57
N PRO A 22 17.86 -29.16 -2.34
CA PRO A 22 18.42 -29.19 -0.99
C PRO A 22 18.13 -27.92 -0.17
N ILE A 23 17.65 -28.11 1.06
CA ILE A 23 17.66 -27.09 2.10
C ILE A 23 19.08 -27.03 2.69
N SER A 24 19.67 -25.85 2.74
CA SER A 24 21.04 -25.64 3.23
C SER A 24 21.08 -25.51 4.75
N ILE A 25 21.02 -26.63 5.47
CA ILE A 25 21.37 -26.67 6.90
C ILE A 25 22.84 -26.23 7.04
N ARG A 26 23.11 -25.17 7.80
CA ARG A 26 24.48 -24.84 8.21
C ARG A 26 24.97 -25.90 9.20
N ALA A 27 26.12 -26.49 8.93
CA ALA A 27 26.72 -27.46 9.84
C ALA A 27 27.15 -26.77 11.14
N GLY A 28 26.79 -27.35 12.28
CA GLY A 28 27.62 -27.29 13.48
C GLY A 28 28.75 -28.31 13.36
N ASP A 29 29.90 -28.04 13.97
CA ASP A 29 31.09 -28.88 13.83
C ASP A 29 30.95 -30.23 14.56
N PHE A 30 30.71 -31.31 13.81
CA PHE A 30 30.70 -32.67 14.34
C PHE A 30 32.13 -33.23 14.48
N CYS A 31 32.69 -33.18 15.69
CA CYS A 31 33.95 -33.85 16.04
C CYS A 31 33.68 -35.10 16.89
N ASN A 32 33.71 -36.30 16.28
CA ASN A 32 33.59 -37.57 17.00
C ASN A 32 34.97 -38.23 17.20
N CYS A 33 35.29 -38.59 18.45
CA CYS A 33 36.55 -39.23 18.87
C CYS A 33 36.32 -40.21 20.05
N ALA A 34 35.38 -41.15 19.91
CA ALA A 34 35.29 -42.31 20.81
C ALA A 34 36.16 -43.49 20.30
N LYS A 35 36.81 -44.23 21.22
CA LYS A 35 37.73 -45.33 20.86
C LYS A 35 37.06 -46.71 20.85
N ASP A 36 35.97 -46.84 21.61
CA ASP A 36 35.39 -48.13 21.98
C ASP A 36 33.92 -48.22 21.56
N ASP A 37 33.64 -48.58 20.30
CA ASP A 37 32.39 -49.27 19.99
C ASP A 37 32.49 -50.20 18.77
N HIS A 38 31.59 -51.18 18.68
CA HIS A 38 31.60 -52.21 17.66
C HIS A 38 30.97 -51.73 16.35
N GLY A 39 31.66 -51.97 15.23
CA GLY A 39 31.33 -51.39 13.92
C GLY A 39 29.90 -51.65 13.43
N TYR A 40 29.18 -50.56 13.14
CA TYR A 40 27.80 -50.57 12.65
C TYR A 40 27.72 -51.00 11.17
N SER A 41 26.97 -52.06 10.87
CA SER A 41 26.74 -52.55 9.51
C SER A 41 25.33 -52.20 9.00
N GLY A 42 25.12 -50.92 8.67
CA GLY A 42 23.83 -50.41 8.20
C GLY A 42 23.95 -49.30 7.16
N THR A 43 22.97 -49.22 6.25
CA THR A 43 22.94 -48.24 5.16
C THR A 43 22.23 -46.97 5.60
N ILE A 44 22.99 -45.93 5.94
CA ILE A 44 22.46 -44.58 6.14
C ILE A 44 22.25 -43.91 4.77
N ILE A 45 21.05 -43.37 4.53
CA ILE A 45 20.73 -42.62 3.30
C ILE A 45 20.63 -41.13 3.65
N LEU A 46 21.66 -40.37 3.25
CA LEU A 46 21.68 -38.91 3.29
C LEU A 46 21.84 -38.36 1.86
N GLY A 47 21.00 -37.40 1.46
CA GLY A 47 21.25 -36.54 0.30
C GLY A 47 21.42 -37.21 -1.08
N GLY A 48 21.05 -38.48 -1.25
CA GLY A 48 21.06 -39.16 -2.55
C GLY A 48 22.44 -39.60 -3.07
N ARG A 49 23.47 -39.70 -2.23
CA ARG A 49 24.73 -40.40 -2.58
C ARG A 49 24.88 -41.70 -1.80
N VAL A 50 25.23 -42.78 -2.51
CA VAL A 50 25.62 -44.05 -1.91
C VAL A 50 27.12 -44.00 -1.61
N VAL A 51 27.49 -44.17 -0.34
CA VAL A 51 28.86 -44.51 0.06
C VAL A 51 28.97 -46.03 0.09
N THR A 52 29.74 -46.60 -0.84
CA THR A 52 30.09 -48.02 -0.83
C THR A 52 31.37 -48.22 -0.02
N ASP A 53 31.30 -49.14 0.95
CA ASP A 53 32.40 -49.77 1.71
C ASP A 53 33.83 -49.31 1.35
N ILE A 54 34.41 -48.53 2.27
CA ILE A 54 35.87 -48.37 2.41
C ILE A 54 36.26 -49.04 3.73
N GLY A 55 36.97 -50.17 3.61
CA GLY A 55 37.18 -51.13 4.67
C GLY A 55 37.88 -50.63 5.94
N PRO A 56 37.99 -51.49 6.98
CA PRO A 56 38.24 -51.09 8.36
C PRO A 56 39.51 -50.24 8.54
N GLY A 57 39.35 -49.10 9.21
CA GLY A 57 40.45 -48.22 9.62
C GLY A 57 40.61 -46.91 8.85
N LYS A 58 39.56 -46.40 8.19
CA LYS A 58 39.58 -45.06 7.55
C LYS A 58 38.32 -44.24 7.86
N TRP A 59 38.50 -42.93 7.96
CA TRP A 59 37.45 -41.94 8.24
C TRP A 59 37.40 -40.87 7.14
N ILE A 60 36.26 -40.18 7.01
CA ILE A 60 36.06 -39.04 6.10
C ILE A 60 35.81 -37.79 6.95
N SER A 61 36.60 -36.74 6.75
CA SER A 61 36.25 -35.39 7.20
C SER A 61 35.55 -34.64 6.07
N TRP A 62 34.57 -33.81 6.44
CA TRP A 62 34.01 -32.80 5.53
C TRP A 62 34.66 -31.45 5.86
N GLN A 63 35.13 -30.75 4.84
CA GLN A 63 35.87 -29.49 4.97
C GLN A 63 35.16 -28.40 4.18
N ASP A 64 34.98 -27.22 4.79
CA ASP A 64 34.31 -26.09 4.14
C ASP A 64 35.14 -25.55 2.94
N ALA A 65 34.44 -25.08 1.92
CA ALA A 65 34.96 -24.86 0.57
C ALA A 65 36.01 -23.73 0.44
N ASN A 66 36.26 -22.98 1.52
CA ASN A 66 37.18 -21.84 1.55
C ASN A 66 38.44 -22.07 2.40
N ALA A 67 38.64 -23.25 3.00
CA ALA A 67 39.83 -23.54 3.80
C ALA A 67 41.03 -23.96 2.91
N PRO A 68 42.25 -23.41 3.13
CA PRO A 68 43.43 -23.82 2.37
C PRO A 68 43.92 -25.20 2.81
N LEU A 69 44.14 -26.10 1.84
CA LEU A 69 44.61 -27.48 2.05
C LEU A 69 45.83 -27.57 2.97
N ARG A 70 45.70 -28.34 4.06
CA ARG A 70 46.82 -28.85 4.87
C ARG A 70 46.71 -30.37 4.97
N ALA A 71 47.86 -31.02 5.14
CA ALA A 71 47.99 -32.47 5.01
C ALA A 71 47.29 -33.25 6.15
N GLU A 72 47.04 -34.52 5.87
CA GLU A 72 46.43 -35.51 6.77
C GLU A 72 47.19 -35.61 8.09
N ALA A 73 46.46 -35.81 9.20
CA ALA A 73 47.01 -36.02 10.53
C ALA A 73 46.35 -37.26 11.17
N ASP A 74 47.16 -38.24 11.56
CA ASP A 74 46.67 -39.49 12.17
C ASP A 74 46.27 -39.28 13.64
N CYS A 75 45.03 -39.62 13.98
CA CYS A 75 44.54 -39.60 15.37
C CYS A 75 44.93 -40.90 16.11
N THR A 76 46.19 -41.00 16.58
CA THR A 76 46.62 -42.08 17.48
C THR A 76 46.66 -41.63 18.94
N GLU A 77 45.79 -42.23 19.76
CA GLU A 77 45.81 -42.25 21.23
C GLU A 77 45.94 -40.90 21.97
N GLY A 78 44.79 -40.27 22.28
CA GLY A 78 44.71 -39.38 23.45
C GLY A 78 45.08 -37.90 23.24
N GLY A 79 44.83 -37.36 22.04
CA GLY A 79 44.87 -35.91 21.78
C GLY A 79 45.75 -35.52 20.59
N ALA A 80 45.25 -34.62 19.75
CA ALA A 80 46.02 -34.08 18.64
C ALA A 80 46.93 -32.94 19.13
N THR A 81 48.24 -33.12 19.06
CA THR A 81 49.22 -32.08 19.36
C THR A 81 49.45 -31.18 18.15
N LEU A 82 49.17 -29.88 18.30
CA LEU A 82 49.64 -28.86 17.35
C LEU A 82 51.16 -28.69 17.49
N ALA A 83 51.81 -28.33 16.38
CA ALA A 83 53.27 -28.22 16.28
C ALA A 83 53.90 -27.06 17.09
N ASP A 84 53.09 -26.28 17.78
CA ASP A 84 53.46 -25.18 18.69
C ASP A 84 53.21 -25.49 20.18
N GLY A 85 52.67 -26.67 20.50
CA GLY A 85 52.51 -27.16 21.88
C GLY A 85 51.31 -26.60 22.65
N GLY A 86 50.37 -25.92 21.98
CA GLY A 86 49.11 -25.47 22.59
C GLY A 86 48.14 -26.63 22.86
N PHE A 87 47.72 -26.81 24.11
CA PHE A 87 46.67 -27.78 24.48
C PHE A 87 45.29 -27.11 24.32
N THR A 88 44.60 -27.36 23.20
CA THR A 88 43.27 -26.81 22.95
C THR A 88 42.18 -27.77 23.43
N VAL A 89 41.53 -27.45 24.55
CA VAL A 89 40.26 -28.11 24.92
C VAL A 89 39.21 -27.71 23.88
N CYS A 90 38.45 -28.68 23.35
CA CYS A 90 37.42 -28.43 22.34
C CYS A 90 36.36 -27.45 22.87
N PRO A 91 36.20 -26.25 22.27
CA PRO A 91 35.21 -25.29 22.71
C PRO A 91 33.93 -25.43 21.88
N SER A 92 32.86 -25.94 22.49
CA SER A 92 31.63 -25.14 22.66
C SER A 92 30.49 -25.93 23.31
N SER A 93 29.73 -25.23 24.15
CA SER A 93 28.45 -25.65 24.70
C SER A 93 27.31 -25.37 23.71
N SER A 94 27.42 -25.92 22.49
CA SER A 94 26.62 -25.52 21.33
C SER A 94 25.64 -26.59 20.83
N GLY A 95 25.95 -27.87 21.01
CA GLY A 95 25.08 -28.97 20.62
C GLY A 95 23.85 -29.12 21.53
N LEU A 96 22.72 -29.52 20.95
CA LEU A 96 21.48 -29.88 21.67
C LEU A 96 21.77 -30.91 22.76
N ARG A 97 21.41 -30.60 24.00
CA ARG A 97 21.81 -31.35 25.20
C ARG A 97 20.60 -31.79 26.01
N LEU A 98 20.64 -33.04 26.46
CA LEU A 98 19.72 -33.61 27.44
C LEU A 98 20.41 -33.57 28.81
N GLU A 99 19.83 -32.81 29.74
CA GLU A 99 20.15 -32.85 31.16
C GLU A 99 19.19 -33.84 31.85
N LEU A 100 19.77 -34.83 32.52
CA LEU A 100 19.07 -35.86 33.29
C LEU A 100 19.42 -35.69 34.76
N ILE A 101 18.45 -35.35 35.59
CA ILE A 101 18.62 -35.15 37.03
C ILE A 101 17.79 -36.21 37.77
N ASP A 102 18.49 -37.01 38.55
CA ASP A 102 17.96 -38.02 39.49
C ASP A 102 18.34 -37.62 40.93
N ASP A 103 17.67 -38.18 41.93
CA ASP A 103 17.89 -37.88 43.35
C ASP A 103 19.36 -38.04 43.81
N CYS A 104 20.16 -38.85 43.10
CA CYS A 104 21.59 -39.01 43.34
C CYS A 104 22.53 -38.17 42.46
N ASN A 105 22.16 -37.87 41.19
CA ASN A 105 23.12 -37.49 40.16
C ASN A 105 22.55 -36.56 39.08
N VAL A 106 23.42 -35.75 38.49
CA VAL A 106 23.17 -35.08 37.20
C VAL A 106 24.01 -35.73 36.12
N SER A 107 23.39 -36.09 35.00
CA SER A 107 24.06 -36.57 33.79
C SER A 107 23.73 -35.69 32.59
N TYR A 108 24.67 -35.57 31.67
CA TYR A 108 24.51 -34.80 30.44
C TYR A 108 24.81 -35.68 29.23
N LYS A 109 23.90 -35.68 28.26
CA LYS A 109 24.05 -36.36 26.98
C LYS A 109 23.84 -35.36 25.85
N TYR A 110 24.65 -35.46 24.80
CA TYR A 110 24.29 -34.86 23.51
C TYR A 110 23.36 -35.83 22.76
N LEU A 111 22.55 -35.31 21.84
CA LEU A 111 21.60 -36.10 21.07
C LEU A 111 22.17 -36.46 19.69
N ASP A 112 23.11 -37.41 19.69
CA ASP A 112 23.64 -38.10 18.51
C ASP A 112 23.10 -39.53 18.36
N ASP A 113 22.93 -40.26 19.47
CA ASP A 113 22.28 -41.59 19.49
C ASP A 113 20.76 -41.54 19.73
N PHE A 114 20.00 -42.19 18.84
CA PHE A 114 18.52 -42.27 18.89
C PHE A 114 17.97 -43.45 19.73
N ASN A 115 18.77 -44.03 20.63
CA ASN A 115 18.33 -45.09 21.54
C ASN A 115 19.19 -45.04 22.82
N PHE A 116 18.57 -44.84 23.99
CA PHE A 116 19.32 -44.72 25.25
C PHE A 116 18.59 -45.38 26.42
N ASP A 117 19.27 -46.34 27.06
CA ASP A 117 18.87 -46.95 28.34
C ASP A 117 19.51 -46.17 29.51
N PRO A 118 18.73 -45.39 30.29
CA PRO A 118 19.26 -44.69 31.47
C PRO A 118 19.77 -45.63 32.58
N LYS A 119 19.33 -46.90 32.64
CA LYS A 119 19.74 -47.83 33.73
C LYS A 119 21.15 -48.35 33.56
N ALA A 120 21.70 -48.34 32.34
CA ALA A 120 23.03 -48.87 32.03
C ALA A 120 24.19 -48.17 32.79
N HIS A 121 23.99 -46.95 33.31
CA HIS A 121 25.03 -46.17 33.97
C HIS A 121 24.92 -46.06 35.50
N TRP A 122 23.80 -46.42 36.13
CA TRP A 122 23.51 -46.08 37.53
C TRP A 122 23.56 -47.29 38.48
N SER A 123 24.68 -48.00 38.50
CA SER A 123 24.94 -49.09 39.45
C SER A 123 25.35 -48.57 40.84
N SER A 124 24.48 -47.80 41.51
CA SER A 124 24.66 -47.36 42.90
C SER A 124 23.49 -47.85 43.78
N PRO A 125 23.73 -48.60 44.87
CA PRO A 125 22.68 -49.22 45.68
C PRO A 125 21.96 -48.26 46.64
N THR A 126 22.05 -46.95 46.41
CA THR A 126 21.48 -45.89 47.28
C THR A 126 20.58 -44.91 46.53
N CYS A 127 20.33 -45.15 45.23
CA CYS A 127 19.55 -44.28 44.36
C CYS A 127 18.21 -44.97 44.05
N ASP A 128 17.12 -44.27 44.31
CA ASP A 128 15.76 -44.73 44.05
C ASP A 128 15.22 -43.92 42.87
N ASN A 129 15.27 -44.51 41.67
CA ASN A 129 14.95 -43.85 40.40
C ASN A 129 13.43 -43.53 40.24
N SER A 130 12.72 -43.33 41.34
CA SER A 130 11.28 -43.03 41.42
C SER A 130 10.88 -41.81 40.59
N TYR A 131 11.77 -40.81 40.45
CA TYR A 131 11.51 -39.59 39.66
C TYR A 131 12.75 -39.15 38.87
N LEU A 132 12.67 -39.21 37.54
CA LEU A 132 13.68 -38.64 36.65
C LEU A 132 13.23 -37.28 36.15
N THR A 133 13.99 -36.23 36.47
CA THR A 133 13.83 -34.93 35.83
C THR A 133 14.60 -34.92 34.51
N VAL A 134 13.92 -34.59 33.41
CA VAL A 134 14.49 -34.48 32.07
C VAL A 134 14.35 -33.02 31.62
N LYS A 135 15.48 -32.38 31.28
CA LYS A 135 15.51 -30.99 30.79
C LYS A 135 16.29 -30.91 29.48
N LEU A 136 15.76 -30.17 28.52
CA LEU A 136 16.39 -29.96 27.22
C LEU A 136 17.09 -28.59 27.18
N GLU A 137 18.34 -28.57 26.75
CA GLU A 137 19.20 -27.39 26.70
C GLU A 137 19.82 -27.21 25.32
N ASN A 138 20.29 -25.99 25.04
CA ASN A 138 20.82 -25.59 23.73
C ASN A 138 19.84 -25.89 22.58
N ILE A 139 18.54 -25.68 22.84
CA ILE A 139 17.52 -25.74 21.78
C ILE A 139 17.78 -24.59 20.81
N ASP A 140 17.80 -24.93 19.53
CA ASP A 140 17.90 -23.98 18.44
C ASP A 140 16.81 -22.87 18.52
N PRO A 141 17.13 -21.59 18.22
CA PRO A 141 16.18 -20.49 18.33
C PRO A 141 14.89 -20.65 17.53
N ASP A 142 14.91 -21.41 16.42
CA ASP A 142 13.76 -21.62 15.55
C ASP A 142 12.86 -22.76 16.04
N HIS A 143 13.16 -23.35 17.21
CA HIS A 143 12.52 -24.54 17.75
C HIS A 143 12.01 -24.37 19.19
N GLN A 144 11.14 -25.29 19.61
CA GLN A 144 10.57 -25.41 20.96
C GLN A 144 10.31 -26.89 21.29
N CYS A 145 10.45 -27.29 22.56
CA CYS A 145 10.14 -28.67 22.98
C CYS A 145 8.63 -28.86 23.08
N ALA A 146 8.09 -29.88 22.42
CA ALA A 146 6.65 -30.11 22.30
C ALA A 146 6.15 -31.31 23.11
N ALA A 147 6.96 -32.36 23.23
CA ALA A 147 6.67 -33.53 24.04
C ALA A 147 7.95 -34.31 24.36
N ILE A 148 8.01 -34.90 25.55
CA ILE A 148 9.02 -35.89 25.95
C ILE A 148 8.28 -37.20 26.24
N PHE A 149 8.78 -38.33 25.76
CA PHE A 149 8.15 -39.64 25.95
C PHE A 149 9.07 -40.56 26.74
N SER A 150 8.51 -41.34 27.65
CA SER A 150 9.16 -42.51 28.24
C SER A 150 8.17 -43.68 28.29
N ASN A 151 8.63 -44.90 27.99
CA ASN A 151 7.80 -46.11 27.92
C ASN A 151 6.54 -46.00 27.02
N GLY A 152 6.53 -45.07 26.05
CA GLY A 152 5.36 -44.77 25.20
C GLY A 152 4.31 -43.84 25.82
N ILE A 153 4.51 -43.38 27.06
CA ILE A 153 3.70 -42.31 27.68
C ILE A 153 4.27 -40.96 27.25
N SER A 154 3.39 -40.03 26.84
CA SER A 154 3.75 -38.65 26.50
C SER A 154 3.65 -37.75 27.73
N TYR A 155 4.68 -36.94 27.96
CA TYR A 155 4.78 -35.93 29.01
C TYR A 155 4.97 -34.55 28.37
N THR A 156 4.20 -33.56 28.81
CA THR A 156 4.30 -32.18 28.31
C THR A 156 5.35 -31.41 29.12
N PRO A 157 6.40 -30.86 28.50
CA PRO A 157 7.40 -30.04 29.19
C PRO A 157 6.84 -28.70 29.69
N ASP A 158 7.54 -28.07 30.63
CA ASP A 158 7.30 -26.70 31.04
C ASP A 158 7.94 -25.67 30.07
N ALA A 159 7.82 -24.38 30.39
CA ALA A 159 8.40 -23.29 29.60
C ALA A 159 9.95 -23.29 29.55
N ASN A 160 10.62 -24.04 30.41
CA ASN A 160 12.08 -24.25 30.40
C ASN A 160 12.47 -25.55 29.67
N CYS A 161 11.50 -26.20 29.00
CA CYS A 161 11.66 -27.51 28.36
C CYS A 161 12.08 -28.62 29.33
N GLN A 162 11.62 -28.53 30.59
CA GLN A 162 11.85 -29.48 31.67
C GLN A 162 10.57 -30.27 32.00
N VAL A 163 10.71 -31.53 32.37
CA VAL A 163 9.60 -32.39 32.82
C VAL A 163 10.08 -33.38 33.88
N ILE A 164 9.15 -33.88 34.72
CA ILE A 164 9.43 -34.92 35.72
C ILE A 164 8.69 -36.20 35.29
N ILE A 165 9.44 -37.30 35.17
CA ILE A 165 8.97 -38.61 34.72
C ILE A 165 9.03 -39.58 35.92
N PRO A 166 7.88 -40.03 36.47
CA PRO A 166 7.85 -41.10 37.46
C PRO A 166 8.20 -42.44 36.80
N ASP A 167 8.94 -43.30 37.52
CA ASP A 167 9.32 -44.65 37.07
C ASP A 167 9.91 -44.69 35.64
N ALA A 168 10.83 -43.76 35.33
CA ALA A 168 11.42 -43.62 34.00
C ALA A 168 12.10 -44.91 33.53
N GLY A 169 11.63 -45.45 32.42
CA GLY A 169 12.12 -46.72 31.87
C GLY A 169 13.13 -46.55 30.74
N ASP A 170 13.42 -47.67 30.10
CA ASP A 170 14.68 -47.96 29.41
C ASP A 170 14.83 -47.23 28.05
N ASN A 171 13.95 -46.27 27.76
CA ASN A 171 13.95 -45.44 26.54
C ASN A 171 13.30 -44.08 26.83
N ILE A 172 13.93 -42.99 26.34
CA ILE A 172 13.40 -41.63 26.35
C ILE A 172 13.47 -41.05 24.94
N TRP A 173 12.39 -40.41 24.47
CA TRP A 173 12.31 -39.75 23.17
C TRP A 173 11.88 -38.29 23.35
N VAL A 174 12.31 -37.40 22.45
CA VAL A 174 11.98 -35.97 22.49
C VAL A 174 11.46 -35.53 21.14
N ILE A 175 10.33 -34.81 21.13
CA ILE A 175 9.82 -34.12 19.94
C ILE A 175 10.04 -32.61 20.11
N LEU A 176 10.92 -32.07 19.27
CA LEU A 176 10.94 -30.64 18.96
C LEU A 176 9.87 -30.33 17.92
N LYS A 177 9.28 -29.13 18.00
CA LYS A 177 8.56 -28.47 16.91
C LYS A 177 9.32 -27.21 16.51
N ARG A 178 9.02 -26.65 15.34
CA ARG A 178 9.33 -25.25 15.06
C ARG A 178 8.61 -24.34 16.07
N ARG A 179 9.21 -23.19 16.33
CA ARG A 179 8.55 -22.02 16.90
C ARG A 179 7.70 -21.37 15.79
N ASP A 180 6.57 -20.75 16.15
CA ASP A 180 5.79 -19.85 15.28
C ASP A 180 6.78 -18.87 14.62
N ILE A 181 6.97 -19.00 13.30
CA ILE A 181 7.97 -18.20 12.57
C ILE A 181 7.32 -16.91 12.13
N ASP A 182 7.61 -15.83 12.86
CA ASP A 182 7.21 -14.46 12.52
C ASP A 182 7.33 -14.22 10.98
N PRO A 183 6.22 -14.01 10.25
CA PRO A 183 6.20 -13.92 8.78
C PRO A 183 7.31 -13.06 8.12
N ILE A 184 7.71 -13.41 6.90
CA ILE A 184 8.61 -12.56 6.09
C ILE A 184 7.80 -11.37 5.55
N ARG A 185 8.34 -10.15 5.72
CA ARG A 185 7.57 -8.90 5.61
C ARG A 185 8.38 -7.71 5.13
N ILE A 186 7.92 -7.02 4.08
CA ILE A 186 8.50 -5.74 3.63
C ILE A 186 7.41 -4.68 3.42
N HIS A 187 7.63 -3.50 4.02
CA HIS A 187 7.01 -2.24 3.58
C HIS A 187 7.98 -1.53 2.63
N GLU A 188 7.52 -1.27 1.41
CA GLU A 188 8.31 -0.66 0.34
C GLU A 188 8.80 0.77 0.70
N PRO A 189 9.82 1.31 0.01
CA PRO A 189 10.35 2.64 0.28
C PRO A 189 9.52 3.78 -0.35
N THR A 190 8.61 3.45 -1.26
CA THR A 190 7.84 4.43 -2.04
C THR A 190 6.68 5.01 -1.24
N ILE A 191 6.94 6.12 -0.52
CA ILE A 191 5.88 6.94 0.07
C ILE A 191 5.25 7.80 -1.05
N ASN A 192 3.99 7.54 -1.39
CA ASN A 192 3.13 8.51 -2.05
C ASN A 192 1.84 8.69 -1.22
N CYS A 193 1.10 9.77 -1.43
CA CYS A 193 -0.12 10.07 -0.68
C CYS A 193 -1.39 9.40 -1.23
N GLU A 194 -1.24 8.45 -2.15
CA GLU A 194 -2.33 7.70 -2.74
C GLU A 194 -2.44 6.31 -2.08
N THR A 195 -1.32 5.59 -2.03
CA THR A 195 -1.25 4.18 -1.62
C THR A 195 0.07 3.86 -0.93
N MET A 196 0.01 2.98 0.06
CA MET A 196 1.18 2.43 0.73
C MET A 196 1.27 0.92 0.41
N PRO A 197 2.20 0.51 -0.49
CA PRO A 197 2.36 -0.87 -0.91
C PRO A 197 3.34 -1.65 -0.03
N GLY A 198 3.21 -2.97 -0.04
CA GLY A 198 4.13 -3.89 0.62
C GLY A 198 3.73 -5.34 0.36
N TRP A 199 4.40 -6.26 1.05
CA TRP A 199 4.04 -7.69 1.02
C TRP A 199 4.38 -8.38 2.35
N ALA A 200 3.66 -9.46 2.63
CA ALA A 200 3.81 -10.25 3.85
C ALA A 200 3.38 -11.71 3.60
N CYS A 201 4.23 -12.67 3.98
CA CYS A 201 3.95 -14.10 3.85
C CYS A 201 4.55 -14.90 5.00
N ASP A 202 3.85 -15.96 5.42
CA ASP A 202 4.24 -16.79 6.56
C ASP A 202 4.97 -18.06 6.11
N GLU A 203 6.00 -18.50 6.83
CA GLU A 203 6.66 -19.78 6.55
C GLU A 203 5.76 -20.97 6.89
N ASP A 204 4.99 -20.87 7.98
CA ASP A 204 4.15 -21.96 8.47
C ASP A 204 3.00 -22.26 7.48
N ALA A 205 2.60 -21.28 6.65
CA ALA A 205 1.68 -21.49 5.55
C ALA A 205 1.87 -20.55 4.34
N PHE A 206 2.98 -20.69 3.58
CA PHE A 206 3.28 -19.93 2.34
C PHE A 206 2.17 -19.88 1.25
N THR A 207 1.11 -20.67 1.37
CA THR A 207 -0.07 -20.68 0.46
C THR A 207 -1.24 -19.81 0.94
N LYS A 208 -1.10 -19.13 2.09
CA LYS A 208 -2.14 -18.30 2.71
C LYS A 208 -1.79 -16.82 2.63
N ALA A 209 -2.69 -16.03 2.06
CA ALA A 209 -2.67 -14.58 2.17
C ALA A 209 -2.90 -14.15 3.63
N LEU A 210 -2.12 -13.17 4.12
CA LEU A 210 -2.18 -12.69 5.50
C LEU A 210 -3.05 -11.44 5.63
N ASP A 211 -3.74 -11.28 6.77
CA ASP A 211 -4.37 -10.01 7.12
C ASP A 211 -3.30 -9.04 7.63
N VAL A 212 -3.20 -7.88 6.99
CA VAL A 212 -2.27 -6.80 7.30
C VAL A 212 -3.06 -5.65 7.94
N LYS A 213 -2.76 -5.34 9.19
CA LYS A 213 -3.39 -4.26 9.98
C LYS A 213 -2.53 -3.00 9.93
N ILE A 214 -3.19 -1.85 9.79
CA ILE A 214 -2.56 -0.54 9.64
C ILE A 214 -3.00 0.35 10.80
N TYR A 215 -2.05 0.99 11.48
CA TYR A 215 -2.27 1.85 12.64
C TYR A 215 -1.62 3.22 12.44
N ASP A 216 -2.28 4.27 12.89
CA ASP A 216 -1.66 5.59 13.10
C ASP A 216 -1.16 5.68 14.56
N GLY A 217 0.13 5.92 14.73
CA GLY A 217 0.82 5.80 16.01
C GLY A 217 1.08 4.34 16.42
N ASN A 218 1.95 4.15 17.41
CA ASN A 218 2.40 2.81 17.80
C ASN A 218 1.29 2.02 18.53
N PRO A 219 0.81 0.87 18.01
CA PRO A 219 -0.25 0.08 18.66
C PRO A 219 0.13 -0.37 20.07
N ALA A 220 1.42 -0.59 20.37
CA ALA A 220 1.88 -0.97 21.70
C ALA A 220 1.73 0.15 22.76
N THR A 221 1.49 1.40 22.33
CA THR A 221 1.26 2.56 23.20
C THR A 221 -0.08 3.26 22.91
N GLY A 222 -1.06 2.54 22.33
CA GLY A 222 -2.41 3.06 22.09
C GLY A 222 -2.65 3.70 20.71
N GLY A 223 -1.81 3.42 19.71
CA GLY A 223 -2.04 3.79 18.31
C GLY A 223 -3.38 3.26 17.77
N ILE A 224 -4.02 4.03 16.89
CA ILE A 224 -5.38 3.79 16.41
C ILE A 224 -5.33 2.97 15.13
N GLN A 225 -6.08 1.86 15.06
CA GLN A 225 -6.17 1.08 13.82
C GLN A 225 -6.96 1.87 12.75
N VAL A 226 -6.29 2.25 11.66
CA VAL A 226 -6.84 3.00 10.53
C VAL A 226 -7.19 2.12 9.32
N GLY A 227 -6.86 0.82 9.36
CA GLY A 227 -7.35 -0.13 8.36
C GLY A 227 -6.91 -1.58 8.53
N THR A 228 -7.39 -2.42 7.61
CA THR A 228 -6.93 -3.79 7.35
C THR A 228 -6.89 -4.01 5.84
N LYS A 229 -5.93 -4.80 5.35
CA LYS A 229 -5.85 -5.30 3.97
C LYS A 229 -5.40 -6.75 3.96
N LEU A 230 -6.03 -7.57 3.11
CA LEU A 230 -5.54 -8.90 2.82
C LEU A 230 -4.35 -8.81 1.85
N ALA A 231 -3.25 -9.48 2.18
CA ALA A 231 -2.04 -9.59 1.37
C ALA A 231 -2.20 -10.72 0.34
N ASN A 232 -2.99 -10.47 -0.72
CA ASN A 232 -3.34 -11.45 -1.76
C ASN A 232 -3.08 -10.96 -3.20
N GLN A 233 -2.27 -9.91 -3.37
CA GLN A 233 -1.97 -9.30 -4.66
C GLN A 233 -0.62 -9.79 -5.19
N PHE A 234 -0.41 -9.79 -6.50
CA PHE A 234 0.86 -10.17 -7.09
C PHE A 234 1.99 -9.19 -6.69
N HIS A 235 3.06 -9.70 -6.08
CA HIS A 235 4.30 -8.97 -5.81
C HIS A 235 5.51 -9.78 -6.31
N THR A 236 6.42 -9.15 -7.05
CA THR A 236 7.57 -9.82 -7.68
C THR A 236 8.53 -10.43 -6.66
N ASP A 237 8.89 -9.64 -5.65
CA ASP A 237 9.96 -9.97 -4.70
C ASP A 237 9.49 -10.96 -3.61
N ALA A 238 8.17 -11.07 -3.42
CA ALA A 238 7.58 -12.10 -2.58
C ALA A 238 7.91 -13.50 -3.10
N GLY A 239 7.88 -13.73 -4.42
CA GLY A 239 8.17 -15.04 -5.01
C GLY A 239 9.55 -15.62 -4.65
N ALA A 240 10.54 -14.78 -4.36
CA ALA A 240 11.88 -15.21 -3.97
C ALA A 240 11.98 -15.66 -2.49
N GLN A 241 11.08 -15.20 -1.63
CA GLN A 241 11.12 -15.42 -0.18
C GLN A 241 9.94 -16.28 0.32
N CYS A 242 8.80 -16.22 -0.36
CA CYS A 242 7.57 -16.93 -0.04
C CYS A 242 7.44 -18.28 -0.78
N ASN A 243 8.54 -19.02 -0.89
CA ASN A 243 8.62 -20.34 -1.54
C ASN A 243 7.99 -20.40 -2.96
N GLY A 244 8.28 -19.39 -3.81
CA GLY A 244 7.75 -19.30 -5.17
C GLY A 244 6.34 -18.73 -5.30
N ASN A 245 5.61 -18.50 -4.20
CA ASN A 245 4.31 -17.84 -4.25
C ASN A 245 4.47 -16.31 -4.36
N THR A 246 3.79 -15.69 -5.32
CA THR A 246 3.85 -14.23 -5.56
C THR A 246 2.59 -13.49 -5.09
N ASP A 247 1.51 -14.19 -4.74
CA ASP A 247 0.22 -13.58 -4.36
C ASP A 247 0.17 -13.20 -2.87
N HIS A 248 1.16 -12.41 -2.42
CA HIS A 248 1.40 -11.98 -1.03
C HIS A 248 1.57 -10.46 -0.86
N GLY A 249 1.32 -9.69 -1.92
CA GLY A 249 1.35 -8.24 -1.91
C GLY A 249 0.05 -7.60 -1.40
N PHE A 250 0.15 -6.34 -0.98
CA PHE A 250 -1.00 -5.48 -0.70
C PHE A 250 -0.71 -4.03 -1.12
N ALA A 251 -1.78 -3.27 -1.36
CA ALA A 251 -1.75 -1.82 -1.46
C ALA A 251 -2.87 -1.22 -0.59
N TRP A 252 -2.50 -0.44 0.43
CA TRP A 252 -3.46 0.27 1.26
C TRP A 252 -3.63 1.71 0.76
N LYS A 253 -4.83 2.09 0.28
CA LYS A 253 -5.13 3.50 -0.03
C LYS A 253 -5.08 4.30 1.27
N ILE A 254 -4.30 5.37 1.28
CA ILE A 254 -4.26 6.31 2.42
C ILE A 254 -5.63 7.03 2.49
N PRO A 255 -6.35 6.96 3.63
CA PRO A 255 -7.62 7.65 3.80
C PRO A 255 -7.41 9.15 3.96
N ASP A 256 -8.40 9.93 3.53
CA ASP A 256 -8.30 11.40 3.51
C ASP A 256 -8.26 12.01 4.93
N SER A 257 -8.59 11.22 5.96
CA SER A 257 -8.40 11.56 7.38
C SER A 257 -6.94 11.60 7.85
N LEU A 258 -5.98 11.20 6.99
CA LEU A 258 -4.54 11.30 7.22
C LEU A 258 -3.88 12.24 6.18
N LYS A 259 -4.69 13.09 5.54
CA LYS A 259 -4.29 14.13 4.58
C LYS A 259 -4.59 15.52 5.16
N ASP A 260 -3.90 15.87 6.25
CA ASP A 260 -4.08 17.12 7.01
C ASP A 260 -2.75 17.87 7.23
N GLU A 261 -1.70 17.51 6.48
CA GLU A 261 -0.30 17.88 6.71
C GLU A 261 0.29 17.60 8.11
N THR A 262 -0.40 16.87 8.99
CA THR A 262 0.20 16.36 10.22
C THR A 262 1.15 15.20 9.86
N PRO A 263 2.33 15.09 10.50
CA PRO A 263 3.14 13.88 10.40
C PRO A 263 2.44 12.71 11.12
N HIS A 264 2.00 11.70 10.37
CA HIS A 264 1.39 10.47 10.89
C HIS A 264 2.39 9.31 10.80
N ASP A 265 2.75 8.73 11.95
CA ASP A 265 3.65 7.57 12.02
C ASP A 265 2.84 6.30 11.78
N ILE A 266 2.82 5.80 10.54
CA ILE A 266 2.02 4.63 10.19
C ILE A 266 2.77 3.34 10.52
N TYR A 267 2.20 2.56 11.43
CA TYR A 267 2.65 1.22 11.80
C TYR A 267 1.86 0.16 11.03
N ILE A 268 2.56 -0.80 10.43
CA ILE A 268 1.96 -1.91 9.68
C ILE A 268 2.38 -3.23 10.34
N ARG A 269 1.41 -4.11 10.61
CA ARG A 269 1.62 -5.46 11.17
C ARG A 269 0.89 -6.50 10.32
N ALA A 270 1.49 -7.67 10.13
CA ALA A 270 0.79 -8.82 9.57
C ALA A 270 0.39 -9.77 10.70
N VAL A 271 -0.81 -10.35 10.61
CA VAL A 271 -1.26 -11.42 11.51
C VAL A 271 -0.59 -12.73 11.06
N SER A 272 0.11 -13.41 11.97
CA SER A 272 0.74 -14.72 11.69
C SER A 272 -0.30 -15.82 11.55
N VAL A 273 0.07 -16.95 10.95
CA VAL A 273 -0.80 -18.13 10.79
C VAL A 273 -0.12 -19.42 11.24
N ASP A 274 -0.88 -20.38 11.76
CA ASP A 274 -0.35 -21.69 12.15
C ASP A 274 -0.01 -22.59 10.93
N GLU A 275 0.58 -23.77 11.18
CA GLU A 275 0.87 -24.81 10.16
C GLU A 275 -0.37 -25.26 9.34
N SER A 276 -1.60 -25.00 9.81
CA SER A 276 -2.85 -25.26 9.09
C SER A 276 -3.39 -24.03 8.33
N GLY A 277 -2.73 -22.89 8.51
CA GLY A 277 -3.04 -21.60 7.94
C GLY A 277 -4.26 -20.94 8.60
N ASN A 278 -4.43 -21.07 9.91
CA ASN A 278 -5.39 -20.33 10.73
C ASN A 278 -4.70 -19.11 11.35
N PRO A 279 -5.32 -17.91 11.38
CA PRO A 279 -4.75 -16.74 12.05
C PRO A 279 -4.49 -16.97 13.54
N THR A 280 -3.29 -16.63 14.01
CA THR A 280 -2.93 -16.67 15.44
C THR A 280 -3.22 -15.33 16.13
N ALA A 281 -2.88 -15.21 17.41
CA ALA A 281 -2.93 -13.94 18.13
C ALA A 281 -1.65 -13.08 17.95
N ASN A 282 -0.67 -13.57 17.18
CA ASN A 282 0.56 -12.85 16.88
C ASN A 282 0.33 -11.81 15.77
N GLU A 283 0.91 -10.62 15.94
CA GLU A 283 0.85 -9.52 14.98
C GLU A 283 2.25 -8.94 14.81
N ALA A 284 3.03 -9.49 13.89
CA ALA A 284 4.43 -9.14 13.76
C ALA A 284 4.65 -8.00 12.74
N ALA A 285 5.56 -7.08 13.08
CA ALA A 285 5.72 -5.80 12.43
C ALA A 285 6.46 -5.90 11.08
N LEU A 286 6.00 -5.17 10.07
CA LEU A 286 6.68 -5.14 8.77
C LEU A 286 8.04 -4.45 8.89
N THR A 287 9.05 -4.92 8.15
CA THR A 287 10.32 -4.17 8.03
C THR A 287 10.03 -2.80 7.41
N ASN A 288 10.79 -1.77 7.82
CA ASN A 288 10.49 -0.36 7.55
C ASN A 288 9.16 0.15 8.14
N THR A 289 8.81 -0.27 9.36
CA THR A 289 7.71 0.32 10.12
C THR A 289 8.22 0.89 11.47
N PRO A 290 7.77 2.09 11.92
CA PRO A 290 6.83 2.98 11.23
C PRO A 290 7.42 3.64 9.98
N ARG A 291 6.55 4.23 9.15
CA ARG A 291 6.94 5.37 8.31
C ARG A 291 6.06 6.56 8.62
N THR A 292 6.71 7.70 8.85
CA THR A 292 6.05 9.00 8.91
C THR A 292 5.58 9.39 7.51
N ILE A 293 4.27 9.49 7.29
CA ILE A 293 3.69 10.18 6.14
C ILE A 293 3.33 11.61 6.54
N ARG A 294 3.40 12.56 5.62
CA ARG A 294 2.88 13.92 5.80
C ARG A 294 2.15 14.32 4.53
N CYS A 295 0.86 14.02 4.46
CA CYS A 295 0.11 14.17 3.23
C CYS A 295 -0.71 15.47 3.20
N VAL A 296 -0.57 16.20 2.10
CA VAL A 296 -1.43 17.33 1.74
C VAL A 296 -2.62 16.75 0.96
N PRO A 297 -3.86 17.17 1.21
CA PRO A 297 -4.97 16.84 0.33
C PRO A 297 -4.85 17.67 -0.97
N PRO A 298 -5.49 17.25 -2.07
CA PRO A 298 -5.51 18.04 -3.29
C PRO A 298 -6.21 19.38 -3.05
N TRP A 299 -5.45 20.47 -3.22
CA TRP A 299 -5.87 21.83 -2.89
C TRP A 299 -5.98 22.71 -4.14
N TYR A 300 -6.72 23.81 -4.04
CA TYR A 300 -6.99 24.75 -5.13
C TYR A 300 -6.72 26.20 -4.75
N LYS A 301 -6.52 27.04 -5.76
CA LYS A 301 -6.19 28.46 -5.59
C LYS A 301 -6.78 29.31 -6.71
N LEU A 302 -7.15 30.55 -6.37
CA LEU A 302 -7.89 31.44 -7.25
C LEU A 302 -7.14 32.77 -7.44
N ASN A 303 -7.01 33.24 -8.68
CA ASN A 303 -6.38 34.51 -9.03
C ASN A 303 -7.43 35.50 -9.55
N GLY A 304 -7.50 36.69 -8.92
CA GLY A 304 -8.42 37.76 -9.32
C GLY A 304 -9.92 37.50 -9.08
N ALA A 305 -10.26 36.36 -8.46
CA ALA A 305 -11.62 35.84 -8.35
C ALA A 305 -12.30 36.12 -6.98
N SER A 306 -13.60 35.84 -6.89
CA SER A 306 -14.31 35.58 -5.63
C SER A 306 -14.77 34.13 -5.59
N LEU A 307 -14.79 33.49 -4.42
CA LEU A 307 -15.37 32.15 -4.24
C LEU A 307 -16.74 32.25 -3.58
N TYR A 308 -17.71 31.51 -4.11
CA TYR A 308 -18.95 31.19 -3.41
C TYR A 308 -19.14 29.67 -3.36
N LYS A 309 -19.44 29.14 -2.18
CA LYS A 309 -19.77 27.71 -1.98
C LYS A 309 -21.01 27.54 -1.10
N ASN A 310 -21.85 26.56 -1.44
CA ASN A 310 -23.09 26.26 -0.69
C ASN A 310 -22.79 25.62 0.68
N ASP A 311 -21.76 24.78 0.76
CA ASP A 311 -21.26 24.15 1.99
C ASP A 311 -19.80 24.58 2.26
N ALA A 312 -19.13 23.94 3.23
CA ALA A 312 -17.83 24.31 3.76
C ALA A 312 -16.72 24.40 2.69
N ILE A 313 -15.92 25.47 2.77
CA ILE A 313 -14.68 25.63 2.03
C ILE A 313 -13.58 24.92 2.83
N ASN A 314 -13.44 23.62 2.61
CA ASN A 314 -12.32 22.82 3.08
C ASN A 314 -11.27 22.81 1.95
N ASN A 315 -10.19 23.57 2.10
CA ASN A 315 -9.14 23.71 1.09
C ASN A 315 -7.79 23.93 1.77
N TYR A 316 -7.08 22.86 2.07
CA TYR A 316 -5.94 22.89 2.98
C TYR A 316 -4.66 23.33 2.23
N ILE A 317 -4.23 24.57 2.45
CA ILE A 317 -3.14 25.21 1.70
C ILE A 317 -1.80 24.90 2.37
N PRO A 318 -0.85 24.22 1.68
CA PRO A 318 0.37 23.69 2.28
C PRO A 318 1.25 24.75 2.95
N ILE A 319 2.04 24.35 3.95
CA ILE A 319 2.98 25.25 4.63
C ILE A 319 4.09 25.79 3.71
N ALA A 320 4.43 25.04 2.67
CA ALA A 320 5.29 25.45 1.56
C ALA A 320 4.44 25.57 0.29
N VAL A 321 4.39 26.76 -0.32
CA VAL A 321 3.64 27.04 -1.56
C VAL A 321 4.61 27.50 -2.64
N GLN A 322 4.56 26.82 -3.79
CA GLN A 322 5.12 27.31 -5.04
C GLN A 322 4.00 27.88 -5.91
N PRO A 323 4.26 28.94 -6.71
CA PRO A 323 3.34 29.37 -7.74
C PRO A 323 2.98 28.24 -8.70
N TYR A 324 1.70 28.14 -9.08
CA TYR A 324 1.26 27.26 -10.16
C TYR A 324 2.04 27.54 -11.46
N ASP A 325 1.99 28.79 -11.91
CA ASP A 325 2.66 29.37 -13.07
C ASP A 325 3.01 30.87 -12.79
N PRO A 326 3.59 31.65 -13.74
CA PRO A 326 3.95 33.06 -13.54
C PRO A 326 2.79 34.06 -13.27
N SER A 327 1.53 33.65 -13.37
CA SER A 327 0.37 34.46 -12.95
C SER A 327 0.08 34.35 -11.45
N ASP A 328 0.55 33.28 -10.80
CA ASP A 328 0.36 32.96 -9.38
C ASP A 328 1.50 33.50 -8.50
N THR A 329 1.30 33.52 -7.19
CA THR A 329 2.29 33.93 -6.18
C THR A 329 2.63 32.77 -5.23
N SER A 330 3.67 32.92 -4.41
CA SER A 330 3.98 31.99 -3.32
C SER A 330 3.15 32.23 -2.05
N ASP A 331 2.13 33.09 -2.10
CA ASP A 331 1.33 33.43 -0.92
C ASP A 331 0.40 32.28 -0.53
N ARG A 332 0.26 32.04 0.78
CA ARG A 332 -0.64 31.02 1.37
C ARG A 332 -2.09 31.49 1.43
N PHE A 333 -2.59 32.04 0.32
CA PHE A 333 -3.94 32.56 0.22
C PHE A 333 -4.81 31.70 -0.70
N LEU A 334 -6.08 31.52 -0.34
CA LEU A 334 -7.09 30.92 -1.21
C LEU A 334 -7.32 31.78 -2.47
N ILE A 335 -7.43 33.09 -2.26
CA ILE A 335 -7.59 34.11 -3.30
C ILE A 335 -6.35 35.02 -3.30
N VAL A 336 -5.65 35.08 -4.43
CA VAL A 336 -4.52 35.99 -4.65
C VAL A 336 -4.86 37.09 -5.64
N ARG A 337 -4.07 38.18 -5.58
CA ARG A 337 -4.04 39.26 -6.57
C ARG A 337 -3.28 38.86 -7.85
N GLY A 338 -2.61 37.70 -7.84
CA GLY A 338 -1.69 37.27 -8.89
C GLY A 338 -0.50 38.22 -9.03
N THR A 339 0.20 38.14 -10.16
CA THR A 339 1.39 38.97 -10.45
C THR A 339 1.08 40.27 -11.21
N ASN A 340 -0.15 40.47 -11.68
CA ASN A 340 -0.55 41.69 -12.39
C ASN A 340 -0.92 42.81 -11.40
N PRO A 341 -0.34 44.03 -11.50
CA PRO A 341 -0.63 45.15 -10.59
C PRO A 341 -2.07 45.70 -10.67
N THR A 342 -2.91 45.25 -11.61
CA THR A 342 -4.32 45.68 -11.72
C THR A 342 -5.35 44.66 -11.23
N SER A 343 -4.95 43.45 -10.83
CA SER A 343 -5.88 42.43 -10.31
C SER A 343 -6.15 42.62 -8.81
N TRP A 344 -7.40 42.33 -8.43
CA TRP A 344 -7.92 42.55 -7.08
C TRP A 344 -8.32 41.23 -6.46
N GLU A 345 -8.18 41.10 -5.15
CA GLU A 345 -8.79 39.99 -4.42
C GLU A 345 -10.30 40.17 -4.37
N GLY A 346 -11.02 39.07 -4.60
CA GLY A 346 -12.41 38.96 -4.23
C GLY A 346 -12.60 38.50 -2.79
N VAL A 347 -13.78 37.92 -2.54
CA VAL A 347 -14.23 37.46 -1.22
C VAL A 347 -14.46 35.95 -1.24
N ALA A 348 -14.16 35.26 -0.13
CA ALA A 348 -14.47 33.85 0.08
C ALA A 348 -15.78 33.70 0.89
N ILE A 349 -16.84 33.21 0.26
CA ILE A 349 -18.17 33.08 0.89
C ILE A 349 -18.57 31.61 0.98
N SER A 350 -18.87 31.15 2.19
CA SER A 350 -19.26 29.77 2.52
C SER A 350 -20.63 29.76 3.20
N GLY A 351 -21.47 28.78 2.88
CA GLY A 351 -22.68 28.48 3.65
C GLY A 351 -22.42 27.84 5.02
N SER A 352 -21.17 27.43 5.29
CA SER A 352 -20.70 26.75 6.50
C SER A 352 -19.36 27.36 6.95
N ASN A 353 -18.48 26.56 7.57
CA ASN A 353 -17.11 26.95 7.92
C ASN A 353 -16.25 27.29 6.68
N ILE A 354 -15.11 27.95 6.93
CA ILE A 354 -13.96 28.03 6.02
C ILE A 354 -12.76 27.45 6.76
N SER A 355 -11.99 26.58 6.11
CA SER A 355 -10.89 25.81 6.70
C SER A 355 -9.76 25.68 5.69
N LEU A 356 -8.76 26.56 5.83
CA LEU A 356 -7.67 26.72 4.86
C LEU A 356 -6.33 26.12 5.30
N GLY A 357 -6.26 25.56 6.50
CA GLY A 357 -5.03 25.05 7.12
C GLY A 357 -4.29 26.10 7.94
N THR A 358 -3.38 25.62 8.80
CA THR A 358 -2.77 26.44 9.86
C THR A 358 -1.95 27.58 9.27
N GLY A 359 -2.35 28.83 9.53
CA GLY A 359 -1.68 30.04 9.06
C GLY A 359 -1.82 30.34 7.56
N ALA A 360 -2.82 29.74 6.89
CA ALA A 360 -3.29 30.18 5.58
C ALA A 360 -4.46 31.18 5.76
N GLN A 361 -4.67 32.05 4.77
CA GLN A 361 -5.69 33.12 4.83
C GLN A 361 -6.60 33.10 3.59
N SER A 362 -7.81 33.66 3.71
CA SER A 362 -8.73 33.73 2.56
C SER A 362 -8.21 34.65 1.45
N SER A 363 -7.54 35.75 1.82
CA SER A 363 -6.86 36.71 0.92
C SER A 363 -5.92 37.61 1.75
N THR A 364 -5.10 38.48 1.13
CA THR A 364 -4.26 39.48 1.84
C THR A 364 -5.06 40.32 2.85
N SER A 365 -6.36 40.49 2.62
CA SER A 365 -7.25 41.31 3.45
C SER A 365 -8.24 40.49 4.29
N GLU A 366 -8.08 39.16 4.35
CA GLU A 366 -9.00 38.21 5.02
C GLU A 366 -10.48 38.47 4.68
N TRP A 367 -10.76 38.72 3.41
CA TRP A 367 -12.13 38.97 2.94
C TRP A 367 -12.91 37.66 2.85
N GLU A 368 -13.58 37.30 3.95
CA GLU A 368 -14.41 36.10 4.02
C GLU A 368 -15.77 36.29 4.69
N ARG A 369 -16.69 35.37 4.39
CA ARG A 369 -17.99 35.26 5.05
C ARG A 369 -18.44 33.81 5.20
N GLN A 370 -18.41 33.34 6.43
CA GLN A 370 -18.96 32.04 6.84
C GLN A 370 -20.47 32.10 7.09
N PHE A 371 -21.13 30.94 7.12
CA PHE A 371 -22.56 30.76 7.42
C PHE A 371 -23.52 31.64 6.56
N TYR A 372 -23.21 31.82 5.28
CA TYR A 372 -24.02 32.61 4.36
C TYR A 372 -25.18 31.79 3.75
N THR A 373 -26.40 32.00 4.25
CA THR A 373 -27.61 31.45 3.64
C THR A 373 -27.93 32.16 2.32
N ARG A 374 -27.88 31.43 1.21
CA ARG A 374 -28.20 31.95 -0.12
C ARG A 374 -29.69 32.29 -0.26
N SER A 375 -30.00 33.49 -0.76
CA SER A 375 -31.32 33.78 -1.32
C SER A 375 -31.47 33.03 -2.66
N THR A 376 -32.48 32.16 -2.76
CA THR A 376 -32.66 31.22 -3.88
C THR A 376 -33.01 31.95 -5.19
N GLY A 377 -31.98 32.25 -5.98
CA GLY A 377 -32.10 33.03 -7.22
C GLY A 377 -31.39 32.40 -8.43
N TYR A 378 -32.11 32.38 -9.55
CA TYR A 378 -31.70 32.11 -10.93
C TYR A 378 -31.06 30.75 -11.26
N LEU A 379 -29.88 30.39 -10.72
CA LEU A 379 -29.14 29.21 -11.22
C LEU A 379 -29.82 27.85 -10.92
N GLY A 380 -30.73 27.79 -9.95
CA GLY A 380 -31.36 26.53 -9.50
C GLY A 380 -32.26 25.81 -10.52
N ASN A 381 -32.43 26.35 -11.74
CA ASN A 381 -33.01 25.61 -12.87
C ASN A 381 -32.50 26.18 -14.21
N LEU A 382 -31.43 25.60 -14.77
CA LEU A 382 -30.85 26.05 -16.04
C LEU A 382 -31.80 25.88 -17.24
N ASN A 383 -32.81 24.99 -17.16
CA ASN A 383 -33.85 24.89 -18.20
C ASN A 383 -34.69 26.17 -18.30
N SER A 384 -34.92 26.86 -17.18
CA SER A 384 -35.59 28.18 -17.18
C SER A 384 -34.79 29.24 -17.94
N PHE A 385 -33.45 29.11 -17.98
CA PHE A 385 -32.61 29.99 -18.79
C PHE A 385 -32.73 29.65 -20.29
N ILE A 386 -32.84 28.37 -20.68
CA ILE A 386 -33.11 27.97 -22.06
C ILE A 386 -34.43 28.60 -22.55
N GLU A 387 -35.50 28.48 -21.77
CA GLU A 387 -36.80 29.06 -22.14
C GLU A 387 -36.77 30.60 -22.15
N TYR A 388 -36.04 31.24 -21.24
CA TYR A 388 -35.80 32.68 -21.28
C TYR A 388 -35.07 33.11 -22.57
N VAL A 389 -34.00 32.40 -22.96
CA VAL A 389 -33.25 32.66 -24.21
C VAL A 389 -34.17 32.53 -25.42
N ARG A 390 -34.93 31.42 -25.51
CA ARG A 390 -35.90 31.16 -26.59
C ARG A 390 -36.95 32.27 -26.74
N LEU A 391 -37.35 32.90 -25.64
CA LEU A 391 -38.39 33.93 -25.61
C LEU A 391 -37.86 35.37 -25.73
N ARG A 392 -36.58 35.65 -25.41
CA ARG A 392 -36.08 37.02 -25.15
C ARG A 392 -34.69 37.37 -25.72
N LYS A 393 -33.96 36.44 -26.34
CA LYS A 393 -32.59 36.67 -26.86
C LYS A 393 -32.48 36.32 -28.35
N LYS A 394 -31.45 36.85 -29.03
CA LYS A 394 -31.00 36.33 -30.33
C LYS A 394 -30.24 35.03 -30.06
N PHE A 395 -30.65 33.94 -30.71
CA PHE A 395 -29.96 32.65 -30.67
C PHE A 395 -29.93 32.02 -32.07
N LYS A 396 -28.98 31.10 -32.28
CA LYS A 396 -28.92 30.16 -33.40
C LYS A 396 -29.23 28.76 -32.90
N ILE A 397 -29.87 27.93 -33.71
CA ILE A 397 -29.97 26.48 -33.47
C ILE A 397 -28.90 25.80 -34.31
N ILE A 398 -28.12 24.91 -33.70
CA ILE A 398 -27.03 24.16 -34.35
C ILE A 398 -27.13 22.66 -34.07
N SER A 399 -26.64 21.86 -35.03
CA SER A 399 -26.52 20.40 -34.91
C SER A 399 -25.08 19.89 -35.03
N SER A 400 -24.13 20.79 -35.31
CA SER A 400 -22.69 20.57 -35.27
C SER A 400 -22.00 21.76 -34.60
N LEU A 401 -20.89 21.53 -33.89
CA LEU A 401 -20.07 22.62 -33.33
C LEU A 401 -19.44 23.50 -34.41
N ALA A 402 -19.19 22.94 -35.60
CA ALA A 402 -18.76 23.68 -36.79
C ALA A 402 -19.81 24.70 -37.28
N ASP A 403 -21.08 24.58 -36.89
CA ASP A 403 -22.14 25.53 -37.23
C ASP A 403 -22.20 26.74 -36.26
N MET A 404 -21.37 26.79 -35.21
CA MET A 404 -21.40 27.90 -34.23
C MET A 404 -21.17 29.27 -34.89
N GLU A 405 -21.82 30.30 -34.35
CA GLU A 405 -21.62 31.70 -34.72
C GLU A 405 -21.14 32.54 -33.54
N SER A 406 -20.31 33.55 -33.86
CA SER A 406 -19.89 34.61 -32.93
C SER A 406 -21.05 35.52 -32.52
N ASP A 407 -20.85 36.27 -31.43
CA ASP A 407 -21.78 37.30 -30.93
C ASP A 407 -23.21 36.79 -30.67
N THR A 408 -23.40 35.48 -30.42
CA THR A 408 -24.74 34.90 -30.22
C THR A 408 -24.76 33.67 -29.30
N ILE A 409 -25.98 33.26 -28.92
CA ILE A 409 -26.22 32.03 -28.17
C ILE A 409 -26.50 30.90 -29.17
N ASN A 410 -25.65 29.89 -29.19
CA ASN A 410 -25.75 28.72 -30.04
C ASN A 410 -26.40 27.59 -29.21
N ILE A 411 -27.67 27.29 -29.50
CA ILE A 411 -28.42 26.19 -28.87
C ILE A 411 -28.17 24.90 -29.65
N PHE A 412 -27.51 23.93 -29.02
CA PHE A 412 -27.29 22.62 -29.62
C PHE A 412 -28.55 21.74 -29.55
N THR A 413 -28.85 21.00 -30.62
CA THR A 413 -29.97 20.05 -30.67
C THR A 413 -29.50 18.61 -30.83
N GLY A 414 -30.06 17.72 -30.01
CA GLY A 414 -29.61 16.33 -29.87
C GLY A 414 -28.60 16.17 -28.74
N VAL A 415 -27.89 15.05 -28.73
CA VAL A 415 -26.78 14.79 -27.79
C VAL A 415 -25.50 15.37 -28.39
N LEU A 416 -24.77 16.19 -27.64
CA LEU A 416 -23.50 16.74 -28.07
C LEU A 416 -22.42 15.63 -28.10
N PRO A 417 -21.68 15.44 -29.21
CA PRO A 417 -20.50 14.57 -29.22
C PRO A 417 -19.41 15.11 -28.28
N PRO A 418 -18.57 14.27 -27.66
CA PRO A 418 -17.45 14.74 -26.85
C PRO A 418 -16.53 15.68 -27.64
N ILE A 419 -16.14 16.79 -27.04
CA ILE A 419 -15.14 17.73 -27.59
C ILE A 419 -13.76 17.12 -27.35
N THR A 420 -13.04 16.86 -28.42
CA THR A 420 -11.81 16.06 -28.47
C THR A 420 -10.63 16.76 -29.11
N ASP A 421 -10.88 17.77 -29.94
CA ASP A 421 -9.87 18.62 -30.58
C ASP A 421 -10.16 20.10 -30.27
N PRO A 422 -9.14 20.96 -30.07
CA PRO A 422 -9.36 22.39 -29.82
C PRO A 422 -10.11 23.11 -30.95
N GLY A 423 -10.09 22.57 -32.17
CA GLY A 423 -10.79 23.06 -33.35
C GLY A 423 -12.19 22.50 -33.57
N ASP A 424 -12.70 21.59 -32.72
CA ASP A 424 -14.10 21.12 -32.78
C ASP A 424 -15.07 22.30 -32.67
N ILE A 425 -14.72 23.30 -31.85
CA ILE A 425 -15.23 24.67 -31.94
C ILE A 425 -14.22 25.47 -32.78
N ASN A 426 -14.68 26.07 -33.88
CA ASN A 426 -13.84 26.89 -34.74
C ASN A 426 -13.18 28.03 -33.93
N GLY A 427 -11.84 28.07 -33.88
CA GLY A 427 -11.06 29.08 -33.12
C GLY A 427 -11.24 30.55 -33.58
N SER A 428 -12.03 30.81 -34.62
CA SER A 428 -12.49 32.16 -35.02
C SER A 428 -13.75 32.61 -34.28
N ILE A 429 -14.42 31.72 -33.53
CA ILE A 429 -15.67 32.01 -32.82
C ILE A 429 -15.35 32.73 -31.51
N ASN A 430 -15.97 33.91 -31.34
CA ASN A 430 -15.77 34.78 -30.18
C ASN A 430 -17.11 35.38 -29.71
N ASN A 431 -17.18 35.87 -28.48
CA ASN A 431 -18.39 36.43 -27.85
C ASN A 431 -19.60 35.48 -27.95
N ALA A 432 -19.38 34.18 -27.80
CA ALA A 432 -20.38 33.15 -28.08
C ALA A 432 -20.70 32.30 -26.85
N VAL A 433 -21.98 31.95 -26.71
CA VAL A 433 -22.43 30.98 -25.69
C VAL A 433 -22.84 29.69 -26.39
N LEU A 434 -22.28 28.55 -26.00
CA LEU A 434 -22.81 27.24 -26.35
C LEU A 434 -23.77 26.79 -25.24
N LEU A 435 -25.01 26.47 -25.61
CA LEU A 435 -26.08 26.10 -24.69
C LEU A 435 -26.61 24.72 -25.08
N VAL A 436 -26.50 23.75 -24.18
CA VAL A 436 -26.77 22.33 -24.42
C VAL A 436 -27.80 21.81 -23.44
N ASN A 437 -28.86 21.19 -23.97
CA ASN A 437 -29.86 20.52 -23.15
C ASN A 437 -29.47 19.05 -22.88
N GLY A 438 -28.48 18.87 -22.03
CA GLY A 438 -27.82 17.60 -21.72
C GLY A 438 -26.43 17.86 -21.14
N ASP A 439 -25.54 16.89 -21.29
CA ASP A 439 -24.15 16.98 -20.84
C ASP A 439 -23.23 17.61 -21.90
N ILE A 440 -22.11 18.17 -21.44
CA ILE A 440 -20.95 18.54 -22.26
C ILE A 440 -19.75 17.74 -21.76
N ILE A 441 -18.98 17.14 -22.66
CA ILE A 441 -17.81 16.30 -22.31
C ILE A 441 -16.57 16.86 -23.00
N LEU A 442 -15.56 17.26 -22.23
CA LEU A 442 -14.22 17.61 -22.71
C LEU A 442 -13.33 16.36 -22.54
N ASN A 443 -12.88 15.77 -23.64
CA ASN A 443 -12.44 14.38 -23.69
C ASN A 443 -11.09 14.21 -24.40
N THR A 444 -10.34 13.16 -24.05
CA THR A 444 -9.05 12.81 -24.67
C THR A 444 -9.21 12.61 -26.20
N PRO A 445 -8.26 13.06 -27.05
CA PRO A 445 -6.93 13.58 -26.76
C PRO A 445 -6.84 15.08 -26.42
N LEU A 446 -7.95 15.78 -26.17
CA LEU A 446 -7.94 17.19 -25.80
C LEU A 446 -7.04 17.44 -24.57
N ASN A 447 -6.10 18.38 -24.69
CA ASN A 447 -5.25 18.82 -23.58
C ASN A 447 -5.52 20.27 -23.15
N VAL A 448 -5.82 21.15 -24.13
CA VAL A 448 -6.20 22.55 -23.90
C VAL A 448 -7.51 22.86 -24.63
N PHE A 449 -8.52 23.36 -23.92
CA PHE A 449 -9.77 23.84 -24.52
C PHE A 449 -9.72 25.35 -24.79
N ASN A 450 -10.16 25.79 -25.98
CA ASN A 450 -10.19 27.20 -26.40
C ASN A 450 -8.83 27.94 -26.24
N PRO A 451 -7.71 27.40 -26.77
CA PRO A 451 -6.36 27.96 -26.58
C PRO A 451 -6.17 29.40 -27.13
N SER A 452 -7.14 29.93 -27.89
CA SER A 452 -7.17 31.33 -28.31
C SER A 452 -7.59 32.32 -27.21
N ASN A 453 -8.10 31.81 -26.07
CA ASN A 453 -8.75 32.59 -25.00
C ASN A 453 -9.87 33.50 -25.54
N ASN A 454 -10.66 32.98 -26.48
CA ASN A 454 -11.84 33.68 -26.97
C ASN A 454 -12.91 33.71 -25.87
N SER A 455 -13.72 34.77 -25.82
CA SER A 455 -14.82 34.95 -24.88
C SER A 455 -15.95 33.97 -25.18
N LEU A 456 -15.85 32.78 -24.58
CA LEU A 456 -16.80 31.66 -24.71
C LEU A 456 -17.43 31.30 -23.36
N ALA A 457 -18.71 30.94 -23.38
CA ALA A 457 -19.36 30.24 -22.26
C ALA A 457 -19.97 28.91 -22.70
N LEU A 458 -19.78 27.86 -21.90
CA LEU A 458 -20.43 26.56 -22.08
C LEU A 458 -21.49 26.38 -20.99
N ILE A 459 -22.74 26.17 -21.39
CA ILE A 459 -23.89 25.99 -20.47
C ILE A 459 -24.54 24.63 -20.72
N ALA A 460 -24.43 23.72 -19.76
CA ALA A 460 -25.05 22.39 -19.76
C ALA A 460 -26.23 22.35 -18.78
N THR A 461 -27.38 21.79 -19.16
CA THR A 461 -28.46 21.51 -18.18
C THR A 461 -28.23 20.25 -17.37
N GLY A 462 -27.41 19.32 -17.87
CA GLY A 462 -26.83 18.21 -17.13
C GLY A 462 -25.47 18.59 -16.53
N ASN A 463 -24.44 17.83 -16.87
CA ASN A 463 -23.09 17.96 -16.33
C ASN A 463 -22.10 18.56 -17.34
N ILE A 464 -21.04 19.19 -16.83
CA ILE A 464 -19.79 19.38 -17.58
C ILE A 464 -18.77 18.36 -17.04
N ASN A 465 -18.38 17.41 -17.88
CA ASN A 465 -17.47 16.32 -17.55
C ASN A 465 -16.12 16.58 -18.25
N ILE A 466 -15.03 16.69 -17.50
CA ILE A 466 -13.69 17.02 -18.00
C ILE A 466 -12.76 15.83 -17.75
N HIS A 467 -12.10 15.33 -18.79
CA HIS A 467 -11.14 14.22 -18.67
C HIS A 467 -9.86 14.69 -17.97
N SER A 468 -9.27 13.82 -17.16
CA SER A 468 -7.97 13.97 -16.48
C SER A 468 -6.81 14.49 -17.36
N ASN A 469 -6.81 14.17 -18.66
CA ASN A 469 -5.79 14.60 -19.63
C ASN A 469 -5.97 16.05 -20.11
N VAL A 470 -7.13 16.67 -19.89
CA VAL A 470 -7.32 18.10 -20.07
C VAL A 470 -6.63 18.80 -18.90
N ARG A 471 -5.68 19.68 -19.19
CA ARG A 471 -4.86 20.40 -18.20
C ARG A 471 -5.08 21.91 -18.20
N GLU A 472 -5.70 22.46 -19.25
CA GLU A 472 -6.05 23.88 -19.32
C GLU A 472 -7.35 24.10 -20.09
N ILE A 473 -8.25 24.97 -19.60
CA ILE A 473 -9.51 25.32 -20.27
C ILE A 473 -9.78 26.83 -20.19
N HIS A 474 -10.14 27.45 -21.31
CA HIS A 474 -10.51 28.87 -21.36
C HIS A 474 -12.01 29.05 -21.59
N GLY A 475 -12.72 29.74 -20.69
CA GLY A 475 -14.15 30.03 -20.82
C GLY A 475 -14.90 30.14 -19.48
N ILE A 476 -16.20 30.42 -19.58
CA ILE A 476 -17.15 30.39 -18.45
C ILE A 476 -17.96 29.09 -18.53
N PHE A 477 -17.77 28.19 -17.58
CA PHE A 477 -18.39 26.86 -17.57
C PHE A 477 -19.53 26.81 -16.54
N ILE A 478 -20.76 26.55 -16.99
CA ILE A 478 -21.97 26.56 -16.16
C ILE A 478 -22.72 25.23 -16.31
N ALA A 479 -22.94 24.52 -15.20
CA ALA A 479 -23.64 23.23 -15.21
C ALA A 479 -24.41 22.98 -13.91
N SER A 480 -25.18 21.89 -13.85
CA SER A 480 -25.74 21.43 -12.57
C SER A 480 -24.63 20.86 -11.67
N GLN A 481 -23.75 20.04 -12.24
CA GLN A 481 -22.52 19.52 -11.64
C GLN A 481 -21.37 19.66 -12.63
N ILE A 482 -20.17 19.93 -12.10
CA ILE A 482 -18.92 19.92 -12.86
C ILE A 482 -18.02 18.84 -12.25
N ASP A 483 -17.57 17.90 -13.08
CA ASP A 483 -16.60 16.85 -12.72
C ASP A 483 -15.30 17.14 -13.47
N ILE A 484 -14.20 17.36 -12.72
CA ILE A 484 -12.94 17.82 -13.30
C ILE A 484 -11.97 16.69 -13.68
N ALA A 485 -12.32 15.42 -13.40
CA ALA A 485 -11.61 14.22 -13.83
C ALA A 485 -12.58 13.02 -13.87
N TYR A 486 -13.53 13.02 -14.81
CA TYR A 486 -14.67 12.07 -14.80
C TYR A 486 -14.27 10.61 -15.11
N ASP A 487 -13.14 10.42 -15.78
CA ASP A 487 -12.65 9.15 -16.32
C ASP A 487 -11.97 8.25 -15.28
N VAL A 488 -11.60 8.83 -14.13
CA VAL A 488 -10.79 8.18 -13.08
C VAL A 488 -11.32 8.52 -11.68
N SER A 489 -10.87 7.76 -10.69
CA SER A 489 -11.06 8.15 -9.28
C SER A 489 -9.99 9.13 -8.80
N HIS A 490 -8.77 9.04 -9.34
CA HIS A 490 -7.62 9.88 -8.98
C HIS A 490 -6.73 10.08 -10.22
N THR A 491 -6.02 11.21 -10.30
CA THR A 491 -4.97 11.48 -11.30
C THR A 491 -3.94 12.46 -10.72
N THR A 492 -2.70 12.41 -11.18
CA THR A 492 -1.66 13.37 -10.77
C THR A 492 -1.65 14.65 -11.63
N GLN A 493 -2.51 14.75 -12.64
CA GLN A 493 -2.57 15.86 -13.59
C GLN A 493 -3.40 17.04 -13.05
N GLU A 494 -2.82 18.23 -13.04
CA GLU A 494 -3.46 19.48 -12.62
C GLU A 494 -4.42 20.06 -13.68
N LEU A 495 -5.25 21.04 -13.28
CA LEU A 495 -6.11 21.80 -14.19
C LEU A 495 -5.97 23.31 -13.97
N LYS A 496 -5.66 24.06 -15.04
CA LYS A 496 -5.87 25.52 -15.09
C LYS A 496 -7.22 25.83 -15.73
N VAL A 497 -7.89 26.85 -15.20
CA VAL A 497 -9.07 27.48 -15.79
C VAL A 497 -8.79 28.95 -15.97
N ILE A 498 -8.97 29.48 -17.18
CA ILE A 498 -9.01 30.93 -17.44
C ILE A 498 -10.47 31.29 -17.74
N GLY A 499 -11.08 32.14 -16.91
CA GLY A 499 -12.52 32.38 -16.91
C GLY A 499 -13.15 31.96 -15.57
N ASN A 500 -14.10 31.03 -15.57
CA ASN A 500 -14.79 30.64 -14.32
C ASN A 500 -15.51 29.28 -14.37
N LEU A 501 -15.71 28.64 -13.21
CA LEU A 501 -16.53 27.44 -13.02
C LEU A 501 -17.77 27.74 -12.15
N ILE A 502 -18.96 27.34 -12.60
CA ILE A 502 -20.24 27.57 -11.89
C ILE A 502 -21.07 26.29 -11.87
N GLY A 503 -21.09 25.59 -10.73
CA GLY A 503 -22.03 24.51 -10.44
C GLY A 503 -23.30 25.00 -9.73
N THR A 504 -24.41 24.26 -9.84
CA THR A 504 -25.52 24.40 -8.88
C THR A 504 -25.27 23.57 -7.62
N ASN A 505 -24.68 22.39 -7.82
CA ASN A 505 -24.12 21.52 -6.79
C ASN A 505 -22.65 21.90 -6.53
N ASP A 506 -22.04 21.34 -5.49
CA ASP A 506 -20.60 21.46 -5.26
C ASP A 506 -19.80 20.86 -6.43
N ILE A 507 -18.77 21.59 -6.86
CA ILE A 507 -17.82 21.14 -7.89
C ILE A 507 -16.96 20.02 -7.28
N ASP A 508 -16.88 18.90 -7.99
CA ASP A 508 -16.27 17.64 -7.56
C ASP A 508 -16.59 17.23 -6.10
N ALA A 509 -17.82 16.79 -5.87
CA ALA A 509 -18.35 16.39 -4.56
C ALA A 509 -17.65 15.16 -3.92
N LEU A 510 -16.62 14.59 -4.57
CA LEU A 510 -15.75 13.56 -4.01
C LEU A 510 -14.35 14.09 -3.61
N GLY A 511 -14.15 15.43 -3.66
CA GLY A 511 -12.83 16.06 -3.63
C GLY A 511 -12.23 16.11 -5.05
N LEU A 512 -11.27 17.01 -5.30
CA LEU A 512 -10.80 17.40 -6.65
C LEU A 512 -10.32 16.26 -7.59
N LYS A 513 -10.10 15.03 -7.09
CA LYS A 513 -9.48 13.86 -7.75
C LYS A 513 -8.06 14.04 -8.31
N ARG A 514 -7.64 15.28 -8.58
CA ARG A 514 -6.33 15.69 -9.08
C ARG A 514 -5.39 15.84 -7.89
N ASP A 515 -4.58 14.83 -7.60
CA ASP A 515 -3.68 14.75 -6.43
C ASP A 515 -2.21 14.85 -6.89
N ARG A 516 -1.65 16.07 -6.88
CA ARG A 516 -0.34 16.37 -7.45
C ARG A 516 0.81 15.75 -6.65
N THR A 517 1.78 15.19 -7.35
CA THR A 517 3.06 14.77 -6.74
C THR A 517 3.92 15.95 -6.29
N ASP A 518 3.85 17.09 -7.00
CA ASP A 518 4.39 18.39 -6.58
C ASP A 518 3.39 19.17 -5.72
N TRP A 519 3.03 18.59 -4.57
CA TRP A 519 2.01 19.07 -3.62
C TRP A 519 2.15 20.53 -3.17
N GLU A 520 3.35 21.13 -3.26
CA GLU A 520 3.58 22.56 -3.01
C GLU A 520 2.80 23.47 -3.99
N LYS A 521 2.25 22.93 -5.08
CA LYS A 521 1.43 23.66 -6.07
C LYS A 521 -0.05 23.26 -6.01
N PRO A 522 -0.97 24.18 -6.36
CA PRO A 522 -2.38 23.85 -6.41
C PRO A 522 -2.70 22.88 -7.56
N SER A 523 -3.65 22.00 -7.31
CA SER A 523 -4.14 20.96 -8.22
C SER A 523 -5.24 21.47 -9.17
N LEU A 524 -5.96 22.50 -8.75
CA LEU A 524 -6.84 23.32 -9.57
C LEU A 524 -6.47 24.80 -9.36
N PHE A 525 -6.18 25.51 -10.46
CA PHE A 525 -5.91 26.94 -10.45
C PHE A 525 -6.91 27.67 -11.35
N ILE A 526 -7.63 28.66 -10.82
CA ILE A 526 -8.64 29.43 -11.57
C ILE A 526 -8.22 30.90 -11.65
N GLU A 527 -7.96 31.38 -12.85
CA GLU A 527 -7.65 32.77 -13.17
C GLU A 527 -8.89 33.47 -13.73
N PHE A 528 -9.41 34.48 -13.04
CA PHE A 528 -10.69 35.10 -13.36
C PHE A 528 -10.58 36.11 -14.50
N ASP A 529 -10.91 35.67 -15.72
CA ASP A 529 -10.97 36.55 -16.89
C ASP A 529 -12.24 37.42 -16.84
N GLN A 530 -12.03 38.69 -16.51
CA GLN A 530 -13.08 39.71 -16.44
C GLN A 530 -13.60 40.13 -17.82
N GLN A 531 -12.78 40.01 -18.89
CA GLN A 531 -13.15 40.42 -20.23
C GLN A 531 -14.23 39.50 -20.80
N MET A 532 -14.12 38.18 -20.57
CA MET A 532 -15.15 37.20 -20.97
C MET A 532 -16.54 37.56 -20.41
N TYR A 533 -16.60 38.05 -19.16
CA TYR A 533 -17.86 38.49 -18.55
C TYR A 533 -18.42 39.79 -19.12
N VAL A 534 -17.56 40.70 -19.59
CA VAL A 534 -17.96 41.95 -20.25
C VAL A 534 -18.49 41.66 -21.65
N ASP A 535 -17.78 40.85 -22.43
CA ASP A 535 -18.15 40.49 -23.80
C ASP A 535 -19.47 39.70 -23.85
N LEU A 536 -19.61 38.72 -22.94
CA LEU A 536 -20.79 37.85 -22.86
C LEU A 536 -21.93 38.44 -22.03
N LEU A 537 -21.80 39.66 -21.50
CA LEU A 537 -22.79 40.31 -20.65
C LEU A 537 -24.17 40.35 -21.32
N LEU A 538 -24.23 40.63 -22.62
CA LEU A 538 -25.49 40.72 -23.36
C LEU A 538 -26.14 39.35 -23.61
N HIS A 539 -25.40 38.25 -23.53
CA HIS A 539 -25.90 36.89 -23.72
C HIS A 539 -26.31 36.25 -22.39
N LEU A 540 -25.48 36.41 -21.35
CA LEU A 540 -25.68 35.79 -20.03
C LEU A 540 -26.67 36.55 -19.13
N SER A 541 -26.88 37.86 -19.34
CA SER A 541 -27.82 38.66 -18.52
C SER A 541 -29.30 38.40 -18.81
N THR A 542 -30.15 38.49 -17.79
CA THR A 542 -31.61 38.57 -17.94
C THR A 542 -32.09 40.02 -17.91
N ILE A 543 -32.66 40.49 -19.01
CA ILE A 543 -33.30 41.81 -19.12
C ILE A 543 -34.75 41.71 -18.61
N VAL A 544 -35.04 42.46 -17.53
CA VAL A 544 -36.41 42.77 -17.10
C VAL A 544 -36.89 43.99 -17.89
N GLN A 545 -38.10 43.93 -18.44
CA GLN A 545 -38.72 45.04 -19.18
C GLN A 545 -39.98 45.50 -18.43
N GLU A 546 -39.94 46.70 -17.86
CA GLU A 546 -41.09 47.32 -17.21
C GLU A 546 -41.91 48.12 -18.25
N GLY A 547 -43.06 47.57 -18.65
CA GLY A 547 -43.97 48.21 -19.59
C GLY A 547 -45.07 49.00 -18.89
N ARG A 548 -45.08 50.33 -19.07
CA ARG A 548 -46.26 51.16 -18.74
C ARG A 548 -47.24 51.14 -19.91
N GLN A 549 -48.48 50.72 -19.67
CA GLN A 549 -49.56 50.90 -20.64
C GLN A 549 -49.81 52.40 -20.85
N LEU A 550 -49.57 52.87 -22.08
CA LEU A 550 -50.06 54.16 -22.55
C LEU A 550 -51.56 53.99 -22.90
N ARG A 551 -52.37 54.96 -22.49
CA ARG A 551 -53.81 55.06 -22.77
C ARG A 551 -54.06 56.24 -23.70
#